data_AF-A0A9W2YUZ9-F1
#
_entry.id   AF-A0A9W2YUZ9-F1
#
_cell.length_a   1.000
_cell.length_b   1.000
_cell.length_c   1.000
_cell.angle_alpha   90.00
_cell.angle_beta   90.00
_cell.angle_gamma   90.00
#
_symmetry.space_group_name_H-M   'P 1'
#
loop_
_entity.id
_entity.type
_entity.pdbx_description
1 polymer ?
#
loop_
_entity_poly.entity_id
_entity_poly.type
_entity_poly.pdbx_seq_one_letter_code
_entity_poly.pdbx_strand_id
1 'polypeptide(L)'
;MGLSPEEEEVQRLYGEGKTFLLVTSIVFATFGIPGNILAALAVRHRKLRDTDLTMYWVSLCLFNTLSIAIYFLRHFTSSIVGKDVKDLTYYMCGIWILLCHLSFSIVSWHHVALVVNRTLYFTLELKDLQRKWPPHYTVTAICLFCGAYNVFITNFGVTHTFSERPDDGQQQNGQNREGEVKYEHFVTCELGPSKLWPFLIFFFNAVLPAVAVVVLNLYLMHLKSHPTSLVIKRNGPSSISMRRKLMKIIVIYNFMFVVSILPFYIVNFTVNRMLPATSTVKESKALLALHTSQALILANQAAPLYLSCAYSHRFRRECFQFLLPVLVKFNPELEQYRMAAYYTKEDSEGSFITKVSDFPHCLKQNYQTPVQDDNWKPTENDLNLIRSSTSV
;
A
#
# COMPACT_ATOMS: atom_id res chain seq x y z
N MET A 1 -36.31 -0.26 -29.65
CA MET A 1 -36.38 -1.49 -28.81
C MET A 1 -35.69 -1.15 -27.50
N GLY A 2 -36.34 -1.36 -26.37
CA GLY A 2 -35.70 -1.22 -25.04
C GLY A 2 -34.82 -2.43 -24.75
N LEU A 3 -33.77 -2.24 -23.96
CA LEU A 3 -32.98 -3.34 -23.42
C LEU A 3 -33.84 -4.21 -22.50
N SER A 4 -33.53 -5.50 -22.41
CA SER A 4 -34.14 -6.34 -21.38
C SER A 4 -33.70 -5.87 -19.98
N PRO A 5 -34.52 -6.04 -18.93
CA PRO A 5 -34.14 -5.67 -17.56
C PRO A 5 -32.81 -6.30 -17.10
N GLU A 6 -32.49 -7.48 -17.62
CA GLU A 6 -31.23 -8.19 -17.33
C GLU A 6 -30.02 -7.50 -17.98
N GLU A 7 -30.15 -7.03 -19.23
CA GLU A 7 -29.11 -6.27 -19.92
C GLU A 7 -28.89 -4.90 -19.28
N GLU A 8 -29.96 -4.23 -18.83
CA GLU A 8 -29.85 -2.97 -18.08
C GLU A 8 -29.10 -3.16 -16.75
N GLU A 9 -29.38 -4.25 -16.01
CA GLU A 9 -28.67 -4.57 -14.76
C GLU A 9 -27.18 -4.84 -15.01
N VAL A 10 -26.84 -5.61 -16.05
CA VAL A 10 -25.46 -5.91 -16.43
C VAL A 10 -24.70 -4.64 -16.82
N GLN A 11 -25.28 -3.80 -17.68
CA GLN A 11 -24.64 -2.57 -18.14
C GLN A 11 -24.43 -1.59 -16.97
N ARG A 12 -25.40 -1.52 -16.06
CA ARG A 12 -25.29 -0.73 -14.83
C ARG A 12 -24.16 -1.23 -13.93
N LEU A 13 -24.12 -2.53 -13.63
CA LEU A 13 -23.08 -3.12 -12.77
C LEU A 13 -21.68 -2.93 -13.36
N TYR A 14 -21.54 -3.06 -14.68
CA TYR A 14 -20.27 -2.83 -15.38
C TYR A 14 -19.83 -1.36 -15.30
N GLY A 15 -20.74 -0.42 -15.55
CA GLY A 15 -20.48 1.02 -15.46
C GLY A 15 -20.13 1.47 -14.04
N GLU A 16 -20.86 0.99 -13.04
CA GLU A 16 -20.60 1.24 -11.63
C GLU A 16 -19.24 0.67 -11.20
N GLY A 17 -18.92 -0.57 -11.59
CA GLY A 17 -17.65 -1.23 -11.27
C GLY A 17 -16.43 -0.51 -11.86
N LYS A 18 -16.51 -0.09 -13.13
CA LYS A 18 -15.43 0.67 -13.79
C LYS A 18 -15.18 2.03 -13.11
N THR A 19 -16.26 2.75 -12.80
CA THR A 19 -16.20 4.04 -12.12
C THR A 19 -15.60 3.89 -10.71
N PHE A 20 -16.08 2.88 -9.96
CA PHE A 20 -15.60 2.57 -8.62
C PHE A 20 -14.08 2.31 -8.61
N LEU A 21 -13.57 1.49 -9.54
CA LEU A 21 -12.14 1.20 -9.62
C LEU A 21 -11.30 2.43 -9.95
N LEU A 22 -11.74 3.26 -10.91
CA LEU A 22 -11.02 4.46 -11.29
C LEU A 22 -10.91 5.42 -10.11
N VAL A 23 -12.04 5.74 -9.47
CA VAL A 23 -12.08 6.65 -8.31
C VAL A 23 -11.21 6.09 -7.18
N THR A 24 -11.36 4.81 -6.87
CA THR A 24 -10.56 4.13 -5.84
C THR A 24 -9.06 4.19 -6.15
N SER A 25 -8.68 3.98 -7.40
CA SER A 25 -7.28 4.02 -7.83
C SER A 25 -6.70 5.44 -7.78
N ILE A 26 -7.48 6.46 -8.16
CA ILE A 26 -7.09 7.87 -8.03
C ILE A 26 -6.87 8.22 -6.56
N VAL A 27 -7.79 7.83 -5.67
CA VAL A 27 -7.66 8.05 -4.23
C VAL A 27 -6.39 7.39 -3.70
N PHE A 28 -6.17 6.10 -3.98
CA PHE A 28 -4.97 5.41 -3.48
C PHE A 28 -3.68 5.87 -4.15
N ALA A 29 -3.69 6.32 -5.40
CA ALA A 29 -2.51 6.95 -6.00
C ALA A 29 -2.19 8.29 -5.32
N THR A 30 -3.19 9.14 -5.10
CA THR A 30 -3.05 10.48 -4.52
C THR A 30 -2.56 10.43 -3.08
N PHE A 31 -3.07 9.47 -2.30
CA PHE A 31 -2.77 9.37 -0.88
C PHE A 31 -1.73 8.29 -0.54
N GLY A 32 -1.77 7.16 -1.24
CA GLY A 32 -0.90 6.01 -0.98
C GLY A 32 0.51 6.20 -1.51
N ILE A 33 0.72 6.83 -2.68
CA ILE A 33 2.08 7.06 -3.20
C ILE A 33 2.83 8.08 -2.32
N PRO A 34 2.32 9.31 -2.08
CA PRO A 34 2.98 10.24 -1.17
C PRO A 34 3.09 9.67 0.24
N GLY A 35 2.07 8.93 0.70
CA GLY A 35 2.07 8.31 2.02
C GLY A 35 3.21 7.31 2.21
N ASN A 36 3.40 6.38 1.27
CA ASN A 36 4.49 5.42 1.32
C ASN A 36 5.87 6.09 1.22
N ILE A 37 6.02 7.13 0.38
CA ILE A 37 7.26 7.90 0.27
C ILE A 37 7.58 8.60 1.61
N LEU A 38 6.61 9.29 2.20
CA LEU A 38 6.77 9.95 3.50
C LEU A 38 7.09 8.94 4.61
N ALA A 39 6.44 7.77 4.60
CA ALA A 39 6.72 6.73 5.57
C ALA A 39 8.15 6.21 5.43
N ALA A 40 8.63 5.97 4.20
CA ALA A 40 10.00 5.58 3.95
C ALA A 40 11.01 6.64 4.42
N LEU A 41 10.75 7.92 4.13
CA LEU A 41 11.61 9.04 4.56
C LEU A 41 11.66 9.17 6.09
N ALA A 42 10.50 9.09 6.76
CA ALA A 42 10.40 9.17 8.21
C ALA A 42 11.22 8.09 8.90
N VAL A 43 11.11 6.82 8.48
CA VAL A 43 11.87 5.71 9.11
C VAL A 43 13.38 5.83 8.87
N ARG A 44 13.82 6.45 7.75
CA ARG A 44 15.25 6.68 7.50
C ARG A 44 15.87 7.72 8.44
N HIS A 45 15.08 8.53 9.12
CA HIS A 45 15.62 9.55 10.02
C HIS A 45 16.38 8.91 11.20
N ARG A 46 17.51 9.51 11.59
CA ARG A 46 18.46 8.95 12.59
C ARG A 46 17.78 8.57 13.91
N LYS A 47 16.71 9.28 14.28
CA LYS A 47 15.94 9.07 15.50
C LYS A 47 15.10 7.78 15.48
N LEU A 48 14.71 7.30 14.31
CA LEU A 48 13.83 6.14 14.12
C LEU A 48 14.57 4.90 13.55
N ARG A 49 15.84 5.07 13.17
CA ARG A 49 16.62 4.08 12.44
C ARG A 49 17.02 2.89 13.32
N ASP A 50 16.24 1.81 13.25
CA ASP A 50 16.73 0.45 13.55
C ASP A 50 17.20 -0.16 12.21
N THR A 51 18.50 -0.41 12.05
CA THR A 51 19.12 -0.66 10.73
C THR A 51 18.46 -1.80 9.96
N ASP A 52 18.00 -2.83 10.66
CA ASP A 52 17.45 -4.03 10.02
C ASP A 52 16.00 -3.84 9.62
N LEU A 53 15.17 -3.36 10.55
CA LEU A 53 13.74 -3.19 10.33
C LEU A 53 13.42 -2.01 9.41
N THR A 54 14.27 -0.97 9.44
CA THR A 54 14.15 0.19 8.54
C THR A 54 14.28 -0.24 7.09
N MET A 55 15.22 -1.12 6.76
CA MET A 55 15.44 -1.55 5.38
C MET A 55 14.23 -2.31 4.82
N TYR A 56 13.69 -3.26 5.59
CA TYR A 56 12.48 -3.99 5.19
C TYR A 56 11.27 -3.06 5.03
N TRP A 57 11.09 -2.12 5.96
CA TRP A 57 9.97 -1.18 5.92
C TRP A 57 10.06 -0.21 4.73
N VAL A 58 11.25 0.33 4.46
CA VAL A 58 11.49 1.20 3.30
C VAL A 58 11.25 0.43 2.00
N SER A 59 11.80 -0.78 1.89
CA SER A 59 11.62 -1.63 0.71
C SER A 59 10.13 -1.93 0.47
N LEU A 60 9.40 -2.31 1.52
CA LEU A 60 7.96 -2.52 1.47
C LEU A 60 7.20 -1.27 1.00
N CYS A 61 7.53 -0.08 1.51
CA CYS A 61 6.90 1.17 1.06
C CYS A 61 7.16 1.44 -0.43
N LEU A 62 8.37 1.16 -0.93
CA LEU A 62 8.71 1.31 -2.35
C LEU A 62 7.91 0.33 -3.23
N PHE A 63 7.80 -0.93 -2.83
CA PHE A 63 7.02 -1.92 -3.59
C PHE A 63 5.51 -1.70 -3.50
N ASN A 64 5.00 -1.18 -2.39
CA ASN A 64 3.62 -0.71 -2.30
C ASN A 64 3.38 0.48 -3.25
N THR A 65 4.30 1.43 -3.31
CA THR A 65 4.24 2.56 -4.26
C THR A 65 4.19 2.08 -5.70
N LEU A 66 5.09 1.15 -6.06
CA LEU A 66 5.12 0.54 -7.38
C LEU A 66 3.81 -0.18 -7.71
N SER A 67 3.28 -0.97 -6.76
CA SER A 67 2.02 -1.70 -6.94
C SER A 67 0.86 -0.74 -7.20
N ILE A 68 0.71 0.31 -6.39
CA ILE A 68 -0.34 1.32 -6.56
C ILE A 68 -0.20 2.02 -7.92
N ALA A 69 1.03 2.39 -8.31
CA ALA A 69 1.28 3.05 -9.59
C ALA A 69 0.94 2.17 -10.79
N ILE A 70 1.27 0.87 -10.72
CA ILE A 70 0.87 -0.12 -11.72
C ILE A 70 -0.66 -0.11 -11.84
N TYR A 71 -1.39 -0.43 -10.77
CA TYR A 71 -2.86 -0.50 -10.80
C TYR A 71 -3.53 0.80 -11.27
N PHE A 72 -3.05 1.95 -10.79
CA PHE A 72 -3.50 3.24 -11.25
C PHE A 72 -3.37 3.39 -12.77
N LEU A 73 -2.20 3.06 -13.34
CA LEU A 73 -1.97 3.16 -14.78
C LEU A 73 -2.93 2.28 -15.58
N ARG A 74 -3.23 1.06 -15.11
CA ARG A 74 -4.23 0.20 -15.78
C ARG A 74 -5.63 0.78 -15.73
N HIS A 75 -6.10 1.16 -14.55
CA HIS A 75 -7.47 1.67 -14.41
C HIS A 75 -7.65 3.00 -15.14
N PHE A 76 -6.63 3.86 -15.13
CA PHE A 76 -6.60 5.09 -15.88
C PHE A 76 -6.63 4.85 -17.39
N THR A 77 -5.76 3.97 -17.90
CA THR A 77 -5.73 3.64 -19.34
C THR A 77 -7.04 2.98 -19.78
N SER A 78 -7.57 2.04 -18.99
CA SER A 78 -8.87 1.41 -19.25
C SER A 78 -10.03 2.40 -19.26
N SER A 79 -9.96 3.44 -18.44
CA SER A 79 -10.95 4.52 -18.44
C SER A 79 -10.86 5.40 -19.69
N ILE A 80 -9.65 5.73 -20.16
CA ILE A 80 -9.44 6.65 -21.30
C ILE A 80 -9.68 5.94 -22.62
N VAL A 81 -9.07 4.78 -22.81
CA VAL A 81 -9.09 4.04 -24.09
C VAL A 81 -10.35 3.20 -24.23
N GLY A 82 -11.05 2.93 -23.12
CA GLY A 82 -12.17 2.00 -23.10
C GLY A 82 -11.78 0.52 -23.13
N LYS A 83 -10.49 0.21 -23.38
CA LYS A 83 -9.91 -1.15 -23.43
C LYS A 83 -8.93 -1.36 -22.26
N ASP A 84 -8.90 -2.55 -21.66
CA ASP A 84 -7.91 -2.88 -20.62
C ASP A 84 -6.49 -2.92 -21.24
N VAL A 85 -5.46 -2.59 -20.46
CA VAL A 85 -4.06 -2.56 -20.93
C VAL A 85 -3.62 -3.93 -21.47
N LYS A 86 -4.14 -4.99 -20.86
CA LYS A 86 -3.89 -6.37 -21.30
C LYS A 86 -4.47 -6.70 -22.69
N ASP A 87 -5.44 -5.92 -23.17
CA ASP A 87 -6.13 -6.17 -24.44
C ASP A 87 -5.55 -5.32 -25.59
N LEU A 88 -4.52 -4.48 -25.32
CA LEU A 88 -3.92 -3.59 -26.33
C LEU A 88 -2.99 -4.34 -27.29
N THR A 89 -2.02 -5.09 -26.76
CA THR A 89 -1.10 -5.91 -27.57
C THR A 89 -0.66 -7.15 -26.80
N TYR A 90 -0.22 -8.18 -27.54
CA TYR A 90 0.40 -9.39 -26.98
C TYR A 90 1.49 -9.07 -25.95
N TYR A 91 2.42 -8.19 -26.31
CA TYR A 91 3.55 -7.83 -25.46
C TYR A 91 3.12 -7.05 -24.21
N MET A 92 2.17 -6.11 -24.37
CA MET A 92 1.64 -5.35 -23.25
C MET A 92 0.92 -6.25 -22.25
N CYS A 93 0.21 -7.29 -22.71
CA CYS A 93 -0.38 -8.26 -21.79
C CYS A 93 0.68 -8.98 -20.94
N GLY A 94 1.67 -9.60 -21.58
CA GLY A 94 2.69 -10.37 -20.86
C GLY A 94 3.44 -9.52 -19.84
N ILE A 95 3.84 -8.30 -20.24
CA ILE A 95 4.49 -7.33 -19.36
C ILE A 95 3.57 -6.95 -18.20
N TRP A 96 2.30 -6.71 -18.48
CA TRP A 96 1.33 -6.30 -17.47
C TRP A 96 1.07 -7.39 -16.43
N ILE A 97 0.83 -8.63 -16.88
CA ILE A 97 0.66 -9.81 -16.02
C ILE A 97 1.90 -9.98 -15.14
N LEU A 98 3.09 -9.90 -15.74
CA LEU A 98 4.36 -9.99 -15.03
C LEU A 98 4.48 -8.91 -13.95
N LEU A 99 4.24 -7.64 -14.28
CA LEU A 99 4.36 -6.53 -13.33
C LEU A 99 3.35 -6.64 -12.17
N CYS A 100 2.09 -6.97 -12.47
CA CYS A 100 1.06 -7.19 -11.48
C CYS A 100 1.45 -8.29 -10.48
N HIS A 101 1.80 -9.47 -10.98
CA HIS A 101 2.12 -10.60 -10.11
C HIS A 101 3.45 -10.40 -9.39
N LEU A 102 4.46 -9.84 -10.05
CA LEU A 102 5.76 -9.54 -9.44
C LEU A 102 5.61 -8.59 -8.27
N SER A 103 4.86 -7.49 -8.44
CA SER A 103 4.66 -6.50 -7.38
C SER A 103 3.98 -7.12 -6.15
N PHE A 104 2.94 -7.94 -6.35
CA PHE A 104 2.29 -8.65 -5.26
C PHE A 104 3.15 -9.73 -4.62
N SER A 105 3.88 -10.54 -5.41
CA SER A 105 4.80 -11.53 -4.86
C SER A 105 5.81 -10.87 -3.94
N ILE A 106 6.44 -9.78 -4.39
CA ILE A 106 7.45 -9.08 -3.61
C ILE A 106 6.84 -8.54 -2.32
N VAL A 107 5.67 -7.89 -2.37
CA VAL A 107 4.98 -7.38 -1.17
C VAL A 107 4.63 -8.51 -0.21
N SER A 108 4.03 -9.61 -0.69
CA SER A 108 3.67 -10.78 0.13
C SER A 108 4.89 -11.39 0.83
N TRP A 109 6.00 -11.58 0.11
CA TRP A 109 7.22 -12.14 0.70
C TRP A 109 7.95 -11.15 1.62
N HIS A 110 7.79 -9.84 1.42
CA HIS A 110 8.25 -8.83 2.39
C HIS A 110 7.48 -8.93 3.71
N HIS A 111 6.18 -9.19 3.70
CA HIS A 111 5.42 -9.45 4.92
C HIS A 111 5.96 -10.67 5.68
N VAL A 112 6.23 -11.77 4.97
CA VAL A 112 6.86 -12.95 5.57
C VAL A 112 8.22 -12.59 6.17
N ALA A 113 9.07 -11.89 5.43
CA ALA A 113 10.40 -11.48 5.90
C ALA A 113 10.34 -10.58 7.13
N LEU A 114 9.38 -9.64 7.20
CA LEU A 114 9.14 -8.80 8.37
C LEU A 114 8.78 -9.62 9.61
N VAL A 115 7.91 -10.63 9.46
CA VAL A 115 7.54 -11.52 10.57
C VAL A 115 8.71 -12.41 10.97
N VAL A 116 9.41 -13.02 10.01
CA VAL A 116 10.59 -13.85 10.29
C VAL A 116 11.65 -13.05 11.04
N ASN A 117 12.01 -11.87 10.54
CA ASN A 117 12.99 -10.99 11.20
C ASN A 117 12.58 -10.64 12.63
N ARG A 118 11.28 -10.41 12.84
CA ARG A 118 10.74 -10.20 14.19
C ARG A 118 10.82 -11.46 15.05
N THR A 119 10.52 -12.64 14.51
CA THR A 119 10.65 -13.91 15.24
C THR A 119 12.09 -14.15 15.66
N LEU A 120 13.04 -14.02 14.72
CA LEU A 120 14.49 -14.12 14.98
C LEU A 120 14.93 -13.17 16.10
N TYR A 121 14.36 -11.95 16.14
CA TYR A 121 14.67 -10.99 17.18
C TYR A 121 14.20 -11.42 18.58
N PHE A 122 13.03 -12.06 18.70
CA PHE A 122 12.51 -12.52 19.99
C PHE A 122 13.16 -13.82 20.47
N THR A 123 13.67 -14.65 19.57
CA THR A 123 14.39 -15.89 19.88
C THR A 123 15.89 -15.64 19.96
N LEU A 124 16.45 -15.54 21.18
CA LEU A 124 17.86 -15.23 21.43
C LEU A 124 18.85 -16.12 20.66
N GLU A 125 18.56 -17.41 20.52
CA GLU A 125 19.40 -18.40 19.83
C GLU A 125 19.60 -18.10 18.33
N LEU A 126 18.68 -17.34 17.72
CA LEU A 126 18.71 -17.05 16.29
C LEU A 126 19.29 -15.67 15.95
N LYS A 127 19.66 -14.88 16.97
CA LYS A 127 20.21 -13.53 16.78
C LYS A 127 21.58 -13.55 16.10
N ASP A 128 22.37 -14.60 16.30
CA ASP A 128 23.66 -14.78 15.63
C ASP A 128 23.50 -15.02 14.12
N LEU A 129 22.37 -15.61 13.72
CA LEU A 129 22.03 -15.78 12.30
C LEU A 129 21.73 -14.42 11.65
N GLN A 130 20.97 -13.57 12.33
CA GLN A 130 20.63 -12.22 11.86
C GLN A 130 21.89 -11.35 11.67
N ARG A 131 22.90 -11.50 12.53
CA ARG A 131 24.16 -10.75 12.38
C ARG A 131 24.95 -11.15 11.13
N LYS A 132 24.79 -12.39 10.65
CA LYS A 132 25.45 -12.89 9.44
C LYS A 132 24.70 -12.55 8.16
N TRP A 133 23.40 -12.27 8.24
CA TRP A 133 22.54 -12.00 7.10
C TRP A 133 21.97 -10.57 7.13
N PRO A 134 22.73 -9.59 6.60
CA PRO A 134 22.23 -8.23 6.45
C PRO A 134 20.89 -8.16 5.70
N PRO A 135 20.00 -7.24 6.09
CA PRO A 135 18.64 -7.15 5.54
C PRO A 135 18.59 -6.88 4.03
N HIS A 136 19.60 -6.19 3.48
CA HIS A 136 19.66 -5.90 2.05
C HIS A 136 19.82 -7.17 1.21
N TYR A 137 20.53 -8.19 1.69
CA TYR A 137 20.64 -9.47 0.98
C TYR A 137 19.30 -10.19 0.95
N THR A 138 18.54 -10.17 2.06
CA THR A 138 17.20 -10.76 2.09
C THR A 138 16.24 -10.05 1.14
N VAL A 139 16.24 -8.71 1.11
CA VAL A 139 15.44 -7.93 0.16
C VAL A 139 15.81 -8.27 -1.29
N THR A 140 17.11 -8.30 -1.62
CA THR A 140 17.58 -8.67 -2.97
C THR A 140 17.20 -10.10 -3.32
N ALA A 141 17.36 -11.05 -2.40
CA ALA A 141 16.98 -12.44 -2.61
C ALA A 141 15.47 -12.60 -2.86
N ILE A 142 14.62 -11.87 -2.13
CA ILE A 142 13.17 -11.83 -2.38
C ILE A 142 12.88 -11.31 -3.79
N CYS A 143 13.52 -10.21 -4.20
CA CYS A 143 13.32 -9.63 -5.52
C CYS A 143 13.73 -10.58 -6.65
N LEU A 144 14.91 -11.21 -6.53
CA LEU A 144 15.41 -12.17 -7.51
C LEU A 144 14.53 -13.42 -7.58
N PHE A 145 14.14 -13.96 -6.43
CA PHE A 145 13.29 -15.14 -6.35
C PHE A 145 11.90 -14.88 -6.92
N CYS A 146 11.24 -13.78 -6.52
CA CYS A 146 9.94 -13.39 -7.06
C CYS A 146 10.04 -13.05 -8.56
N GLY A 147 11.13 -12.40 -8.99
CA GLY A 147 11.42 -12.12 -10.39
C GLY A 147 11.49 -13.39 -11.22
N ALA A 148 12.38 -14.31 -10.85
CA ALA A 148 12.54 -15.59 -11.54
C ALA A 148 11.24 -16.40 -11.58
N TYR A 149 10.53 -16.49 -10.45
CA TYR A 149 9.25 -17.18 -10.36
C TYR A 149 8.19 -16.59 -11.30
N ASN A 150 7.97 -15.26 -11.27
CA ASN A 150 6.93 -14.65 -12.08
C ASN A 150 7.30 -14.61 -13.57
N VAL A 151 8.59 -14.49 -13.91
CA VAL A 151 9.06 -14.64 -15.30
C VAL A 151 8.79 -16.06 -15.81
N PHE A 152 9.05 -17.09 -14.99
CA PHE A 152 8.73 -18.47 -15.33
C PHE A 152 7.22 -18.65 -15.54
N ILE A 153 6.39 -18.22 -14.58
CA ILE A 153 4.93 -18.35 -14.69
C ILE A 153 4.39 -17.57 -15.89
N THR A 154 4.92 -16.39 -16.20
CA THR A 154 4.43 -15.58 -17.32
C THR A 154 4.79 -16.23 -18.66
N ASN A 155 6.04 -16.70 -18.82
CA ASN A 155 6.49 -17.31 -20.08
C ASN A 155 5.81 -18.63 -20.40
N PHE A 156 5.55 -19.47 -19.39
CA PHE A 156 4.96 -20.81 -19.61
C PHE A 156 3.46 -20.85 -19.35
N GLY A 157 2.96 -19.92 -18.55
CA GLY A 157 1.59 -19.91 -18.07
C GLY A 157 0.68 -18.94 -18.80
N VAL A 158 1.16 -17.99 -19.60
CA VAL A 158 0.28 -17.10 -20.37
C VAL A 158 -0.05 -17.74 -21.72
N THR A 159 -1.34 -17.81 -22.03
CA THR A 159 -1.82 -18.19 -23.37
C THR A 159 -2.56 -17.03 -24.00
N HIS A 160 -2.43 -16.94 -25.31
CA HIS A 160 -3.07 -15.92 -26.12
C HIS A 160 -4.19 -16.55 -26.93
N THR A 161 -5.37 -15.98 -26.80
CA THR A 161 -6.55 -16.38 -27.56
C THR A 161 -6.89 -15.24 -28.53
N PHE A 162 -7.05 -15.61 -29.79
CA PHE A 162 -7.51 -14.69 -30.83
C PHE A 162 -9.01 -14.80 -30.90
N SER A 163 -9.71 -13.69 -30.67
CA SER A 163 -11.16 -13.64 -30.76
C SER A 163 -11.57 -12.55 -31.74
N GLU A 164 -12.68 -12.80 -32.43
CA GLU A 164 -13.24 -11.89 -33.42
C GLU A 164 -14.54 -11.33 -32.85
N ARG A 165 -14.61 -10.01 -32.68
CA ARG A 165 -15.86 -9.33 -32.36
C ARG A 165 -16.36 -8.64 -33.62
N PRO A 166 -17.64 -8.76 -33.98
CA PRO A 166 -18.21 -7.81 -34.93
C PRO A 166 -18.00 -6.40 -34.36
N ASP A 167 -17.49 -5.50 -35.19
CA ASP A 167 -17.27 -4.10 -34.81
C ASP A 167 -18.66 -3.49 -34.55
N ASP A 168 -18.99 -3.29 -33.27
CA ASP A 168 -20.18 -2.56 -32.80
C ASP A 168 -19.98 -1.06 -33.09
N GLY A 169 -19.62 -0.74 -34.33
CA GLY A 169 -19.64 0.61 -34.84
C GLY A 169 -21.04 1.16 -34.57
N GLN A 170 -21.09 2.26 -33.80
CA GLN A 170 -22.31 3.02 -33.57
C GLN A 170 -23.14 3.03 -34.87
N GLN A 171 -24.33 2.42 -34.84
CA GLN A 171 -25.35 2.59 -35.87
C GLN A 171 -25.76 4.06 -35.89
N GLN A 172 -24.90 4.92 -36.43
CA GLN A 172 -25.27 6.27 -36.78
C GLN A 172 -26.06 6.19 -38.08
N ASN A 173 -27.37 6.33 -37.92
CA ASN A 173 -28.34 6.71 -38.94
C ASN A 173 -28.46 5.79 -40.17
N GLY A 174 -29.30 4.76 -40.01
CA GLY A 174 -30.49 4.58 -40.86
C GLY A 174 -30.34 4.54 -42.38
N GLN A 175 -29.18 4.18 -42.92
CA GLN A 175 -29.04 3.84 -44.34
C GLN A 175 -28.68 2.36 -44.47
N ASN A 176 -29.66 1.59 -44.97
CA ASN A 176 -29.49 0.22 -45.46
C ASN A 176 -28.42 0.21 -46.56
N ARG A 177 -27.16 0.03 -46.16
CA ARG A 177 -26.12 -0.50 -47.04
C ARG A 177 -25.82 -1.90 -46.53
N GLU A 178 -25.86 -2.87 -47.44
CA GLU A 178 -25.23 -4.19 -47.28
C GLU A 178 -23.72 -3.93 -47.07
N GLY A 179 -23.37 -3.63 -45.82
CA GLY A 179 -22.02 -3.30 -45.40
C GLY A 179 -21.34 -4.54 -44.86
N GLU A 180 -20.20 -4.87 -45.45
CA GLU A 180 -19.26 -5.88 -44.97
C GLU A 180 -19.04 -5.69 -43.45
N VAL A 181 -19.45 -6.69 -42.65
CA VAL A 181 -19.25 -6.65 -41.19
C VAL A 181 -17.75 -6.65 -40.95
N LYS A 182 -17.22 -5.51 -40.53
CA LYS A 182 -15.82 -5.40 -40.13
C LYS A 182 -15.68 -6.12 -38.79
N TYR A 183 -14.80 -7.10 -38.71
CA TYR A 183 -14.47 -7.75 -37.45
C TYR A 183 -13.26 -7.06 -36.84
N GLU A 184 -13.35 -6.61 -35.59
CA GLU A 184 -12.16 -6.28 -34.81
C GLU A 184 -11.58 -7.60 -34.29
N HIS A 185 -10.38 -7.95 -34.74
CA HIS A 185 -9.60 -8.98 -34.09
C HIS A 185 -9.05 -8.42 -32.77
N PHE A 186 -9.43 -9.04 -31.65
CA PHE A 186 -8.90 -8.69 -30.34
C PHE A 186 -8.13 -9.88 -29.76
N VAL A 187 -6.97 -9.60 -29.19
CA VAL A 187 -6.12 -10.59 -28.55
C VAL A 187 -6.44 -10.56 -27.07
N THR A 188 -7.13 -11.58 -26.59
CA THR A 188 -7.27 -11.82 -25.15
C THR A 188 -6.12 -12.67 -24.66
N CYS A 189 -5.78 -12.44 -23.39
CA CYS A 189 -4.61 -13.01 -22.79
C CYS A 189 -4.98 -13.47 -21.39
N GLU A 190 -4.79 -14.77 -21.17
CA GLU A 190 -5.24 -15.47 -19.98
C GLU A 190 -4.12 -16.34 -19.45
N LEU A 191 -4.12 -16.57 -18.14
CA LEU A 191 -3.34 -17.65 -17.56
C LEU A 191 -3.95 -18.96 -18.07
N GLY A 192 -3.12 -19.79 -18.68
CA GLY A 192 -3.46 -20.84 -19.62
C GLY A 192 -4.57 -21.78 -19.19
N PRO A 193 -5.12 -22.56 -20.14
CA PRO A 193 -6.31 -23.38 -19.91
C PRO A 193 -6.12 -24.44 -18.81
N SER A 194 -4.87 -24.74 -18.45
CA SER A 194 -4.58 -25.58 -17.30
C SER A 194 -4.86 -24.82 -16.00
N LYS A 195 -5.68 -25.43 -15.13
CA LYS A 195 -5.97 -24.94 -13.77
C LYS A 195 -4.71 -24.83 -12.88
N LEU A 196 -3.57 -25.32 -13.36
CA LEU A 196 -2.29 -25.34 -12.66
C LEU A 196 -1.71 -23.93 -12.47
N TRP A 197 -1.68 -23.10 -13.52
CA TRP A 197 -1.03 -21.78 -13.44
C TRP A 197 -1.72 -20.81 -12.47
N PRO A 198 -3.05 -20.62 -12.54
CA PRO A 198 -3.74 -19.80 -11.56
C PRO A 198 -3.62 -20.34 -10.13
N PHE A 199 -3.58 -21.68 -9.98
CA PHE A 199 -3.36 -22.33 -8.68
C PHE A 199 -1.97 -22.05 -8.11
N LEU A 200 -0.91 -22.15 -8.92
CA LEU A 200 0.45 -21.88 -8.46
C LEU A 200 0.59 -20.42 -8.00
N ILE A 201 0.07 -19.46 -8.76
CA ILE A 201 0.07 -18.05 -8.36
C ILE A 201 -0.73 -17.86 -7.06
N PHE A 202 -1.93 -18.41 -6.99
CA PHE A 202 -2.78 -18.36 -5.78
C PHE A 202 -2.05 -18.90 -4.55
N PHE A 203 -1.46 -20.08 -4.68
CA PHE A 203 -0.79 -20.75 -3.58
C PHE A 203 0.46 -19.99 -3.14
N PHE A 204 1.30 -19.56 -4.08
CA PHE A 204 2.60 -18.95 -3.79
C PHE A 204 2.51 -17.48 -3.36
N ASN A 205 1.57 -16.70 -3.90
CA ASN A 205 1.44 -15.27 -3.60
C ASN A 205 0.48 -14.96 -2.46
N ALA A 206 -0.47 -15.84 -2.18
CA ALA A 206 -1.47 -15.65 -1.13
C ALA A 206 -1.36 -16.69 -0.02
N VAL A 207 -1.61 -17.97 -0.32
CA VAL A 207 -1.78 -18.99 0.73
C VAL A 207 -0.51 -19.18 1.55
N LEU A 208 0.62 -19.44 0.90
CA LEU A 208 1.87 -19.73 1.58
C LEU A 208 2.36 -18.52 2.43
N PRO A 209 2.39 -17.27 1.90
CA PRO A 209 2.69 -16.09 2.72
C PRO A 209 1.71 -15.87 3.86
N ALA A 210 0.40 -16.01 3.62
CA ALA A 210 -0.62 -15.80 4.65
C ALA A 210 -0.47 -16.82 5.80
N VAL A 211 -0.31 -18.10 5.46
CA VAL A 211 -0.08 -19.16 6.45
C VAL A 211 1.21 -18.91 7.24
N ALA A 212 2.31 -18.59 6.56
CA ALA A 212 3.57 -18.28 7.23
C ALA A 212 3.44 -17.09 8.19
N VAL A 213 2.78 -16.00 7.75
CA VAL A 213 2.52 -14.83 8.57
C VAL A 213 1.65 -15.18 9.79
N VAL A 214 0.57 -15.93 9.62
CA VAL A 214 -0.33 -16.32 10.71
C VAL A 214 0.40 -17.22 11.71
N VAL A 215 1.04 -18.30 11.25
CA VAL A 215 1.73 -19.28 12.10
C VAL A 215 2.84 -18.60 12.89
N LEU A 216 3.67 -17.77 12.25
CA LEU A 216 4.77 -17.10 12.95
C LEU A 216 4.26 -16.03 13.93
N ASN A 217 3.17 -15.32 13.63
CA ASN A 217 2.57 -14.39 14.60
C ASN A 217 1.91 -15.13 15.78
N LEU A 218 1.25 -16.27 15.56
CA LEU A 218 0.73 -17.14 16.62
C LEU A 218 1.87 -17.64 17.52
N TYR A 219 2.96 -18.11 16.91
CA TYR A 219 4.15 -18.55 17.63
C TYR A 219 4.77 -17.42 18.48
N LEU A 220 4.87 -16.21 17.94
CA LEU A 220 5.32 -15.03 18.69
C LEU A 220 4.40 -14.68 19.87
N MET A 221 3.09 -14.85 19.73
CA MET A 221 2.14 -14.65 20.83
C MET A 221 2.31 -15.71 21.92
N HIS A 222 2.51 -16.96 21.53
CA HIS A 222 2.81 -18.06 22.46
C HIS A 222 4.12 -17.81 23.22
N LEU A 223 5.20 -17.41 22.54
CA LEU A 223 6.46 -17.04 23.18
C LEU A 223 6.28 -15.90 24.18
N LYS A 224 5.42 -14.91 23.90
CA LYS A 224 5.14 -13.80 24.83
C LYS A 224 4.37 -14.24 26.07
N SER A 225 3.54 -15.29 25.96
CA SER A 225 2.82 -15.86 27.09
C SER A 225 3.70 -16.68 28.05
N HIS A 226 4.90 -17.06 27.61
CA HIS A 226 5.93 -17.63 28.48
C HIS A 226 6.93 -16.54 28.87
N PRO A 227 6.84 -15.98 30.09
CA PRO A 227 7.73 -14.92 30.54
C PRO A 227 9.13 -15.47 30.83
N THR A 228 9.89 -15.83 29.79
CA THR A 228 11.33 -16.01 29.94
C THR A 228 11.97 -14.63 30.05
N SER A 229 12.36 -14.33 31.28
CA SER A 229 12.74 -13.05 31.87
C SER A 229 14.00 -12.34 31.32
N LEU A 230 14.47 -12.65 30.10
CA LEU A 230 15.90 -12.47 29.80
C LEU A 230 16.33 -11.36 28.82
N VAL A 231 15.43 -10.57 28.21
CA VAL A 231 15.86 -9.69 27.07
C VAL A 231 15.76 -8.18 27.31
N ILE A 232 15.15 -7.71 28.40
CA ILE A 232 14.83 -6.27 28.55
C ILE A 232 15.99 -5.46 29.18
N LYS A 233 17.08 -6.08 29.65
CA LYS A 233 18.07 -5.39 30.50
C LYS A 233 19.17 -4.57 29.79
N ARG A 234 19.27 -4.55 28.45
CA ARG A 234 20.47 -4.02 27.76
C ARG A 234 20.29 -2.75 26.92
N ASN A 235 19.07 -2.26 26.72
CA ASN A 235 18.80 -1.05 25.93
C ASN A 235 18.09 0.00 26.80
N GLY A 236 18.45 1.28 26.65
CA GLY A 236 17.82 2.35 27.41
C GLY A 236 16.28 2.42 27.20
N PRO A 237 15.53 2.98 28.16
CA PRO A 237 14.07 2.92 28.20
C PRO A 237 13.38 3.50 26.95
N SER A 238 13.98 4.49 26.30
CA SER A 238 13.40 5.19 25.14
C SER A 238 13.44 4.38 23.83
N SER A 239 14.48 3.57 23.58
CA SER A 239 14.58 2.76 22.35
C SER A 239 13.69 1.52 22.42
N ILE A 240 13.46 0.98 23.61
CA ILE A 240 12.57 -0.16 23.85
C ILE A 240 11.11 0.20 23.58
N SER A 241 10.65 1.38 24.01
CA SER A 241 9.26 1.84 23.82
C SER A 241 8.88 1.94 22.34
N MET A 242 9.74 2.58 21.54
CA MET A 242 9.49 2.74 20.10
C MET A 242 9.49 1.41 19.37
N ARG A 243 10.43 0.52 19.70
CA ARG A 243 10.50 -0.81 19.08
C ARG A 243 9.24 -1.62 19.36
N ARG A 244 8.70 -1.58 20.58
CA ARG A 244 7.41 -2.23 20.90
C ARG A 244 6.25 -1.66 20.09
N LYS A 245 6.18 -0.34 19.91
CA LYS A 245 5.14 0.31 19.08
C LYS A 245 5.23 -0.15 17.62
N LEU A 246 6.43 -0.19 17.05
CA LEU A 246 6.66 -0.67 15.68
C LEU A 246 6.30 -2.16 15.52
N MET A 247 6.61 -2.99 16.52
CA MET A 247 6.20 -4.40 16.49
C MET A 247 4.67 -4.58 16.49
N LYS A 248 3.92 -3.72 17.21
CA LYS A 248 2.44 -3.73 17.15
C LYS A 248 1.92 -3.33 15.77
N ILE A 249 2.50 -2.29 15.17
CA ILE A 249 2.16 -1.86 13.80
C ILE A 249 2.35 -3.03 12.83
N ILE A 250 3.45 -3.76 12.92
CA ILE A 250 3.73 -4.92 12.07
C ILE A 250 2.69 -6.03 12.25
N VAL A 251 2.23 -6.34 13.48
CA VAL A 251 1.15 -7.32 13.69
C VAL A 251 -0.12 -6.89 12.95
N ILE A 252 -0.54 -5.65 13.14
CA ILE A 252 -1.77 -5.13 12.54
C ILE A 252 -1.65 -5.13 11.02
N TYR A 253 -0.53 -4.67 10.50
CA TYR A 253 -0.26 -4.62 9.07
C TYR A 253 -0.23 -6.02 8.43
N ASN A 254 0.29 -7.02 9.14
CA ASN A 254 0.24 -8.41 8.71
C ASN A 254 -1.17 -9.00 8.71
N PHE A 255 -2.00 -8.64 9.70
CA PHE A 255 -3.40 -9.04 9.72
C PHE A 255 -4.17 -8.39 8.56
N MET A 256 -3.96 -7.09 8.31
CA MET A 256 -4.53 -6.38 7.16
C MET A 256 -4.09 -7.00 5.83
N PHE A 257 -2.84 -7.46 5.73
CA PHE A 257 -2.37 -8.21 4.57
C PHE A 257 -3.16 -9.49 4.35
N VAL A 258 -3.34 -10.32 5.37
CA VAL A 258 -4.12 -11.58 5.24
C VAL A 258 -5.56 -11.30 4.83
N VAL A 259 -6.20 -10.30 5.46
CA VAL A 259 -7.58 -9.90 5.19
C VAL A 259 -7.76 -9.28 3.80
N SER A 260 -6.73 -8.67 3.22
CA SER A 260 -6.80 -8.07 1.88
C SER A 260 -6.40 -9.05 0.77
N ILE A 261 -5.34 -9.84 0.97
CA ILE A 261 -4.77 -10.69 -0.08
C ILE A 261 -5.61 -11.95 -0.33
N LEU A 262 -6.13 -12.59 0.72
CA LEU A 262 -6.87 -13.85 0.57
C LEU A 262 -8.19 -13.68 -0.18
N PRO A 263 -9.07 -12.70 0.14
CA PRO A 263 -10.32 -12.53 -0.59
C PRO A 263 -10.09 -12.27 -2.08
N PHE A 264 -9.11 -11.44 -2.43
CA PHE A 264 -8.77 -11.18 -3.83
C PHE A 264 -8.39 -12.46 -4.57
N TYR A 265 -7.50 -13.25 -3.98
CA TYR A 265 -7.00 -14.46 -4.60
C TYR A 265 -8.07 -15.57 -4.66
N ILE A 266 -8.95 -15.69 -3.66
CA ILE A 266 -10.09 -16.61 -3.67
C ILE A 266 -11.11 -16.20 -4.74
N VAL A 267 -11.46 -14.92 -4.81
CA VAL A 267 -12.40 -14.41 -5.82
C VAL A 267 -11.81 -14.58 -7.20
N ASN A 268 -10.57 -14.12 -7.44
CA ASN A 268 -9.90 -14.26 -8.74
C ASN A 268 -9.79 -15.74 -9.17
N PHE A 269 -9.48 -16.66 -8.25
CA PHE A 269 -9.46 -18.08 -8.55
C PHE A 269 -10.85 -18.63 -8.88
N THR A 270 -11.87 -18.22 -8.14
CA THR A 270 -13.27 -18.63 -8.35
C THR A 270 -13.79 -18.12 -9.69
N VAL A 271 -13.58 -16.84 -10.00
CA VAL A 271 -14.01 -16.21 -11.26
C VAL A 271 -13.40 -16.92 -12.46
N ASN A 272 -12.09 -17.18 -12.41
CA ASN A 272 -11.38 -17.84 -13.52
C ASN A 272 -11.69 -19.35 -13.64
N ARG A 273 -12.36 -19.98 -12.66
CA ARG A 273 -12.60 -21.44 -12.64
C ARG A 273 -14.08 -21.84 -12.71
N MET A 274 -14.98 -21.04 -12.16
CA MET A 274 -16.34 -21.48 -11.77
C MET A 274 -17.48 -20.73 -12.46
N LEU A 275 -17.20 -19.73 -13.31
CA LEU A 275 -18.25 -19.07 -14.10
C LEU A 275 -18.31 -19.71 -15.48
N PRO A 276 -19.13 -20.76 -15.69
CA PRO A 276 -19.55 -21.10 -17.04
C PRO A 276 -20.28 -19.89 -17.63
N ALA A 277 -20.08 -19.66 -18.92
CA ALA A 277 -20.58 -18.53 -19.72
C ALA A 277 -22.12 -18.46 -19.87
N THR A 278 -22.89 -18.91 -18.86
CA THR A 278 -24.33 -19.18 -18.99
C THR A 278 -25.24 -18.17 -18.29
N SER A 279 -24.72 -17.20 -17.52
CA SER A 279 -25.53 -16.06 -17.04
C SER A 279 -24.71 -14.78 -16.84
N THR A 280 -25.03 -13.74 -17.61
CA THR A 280 -24.36 -12.43 -17.65
C THR A 280 -24.43 -11.68 -16.31
N VAL A 281 -25.50 -11.86 -15.53
CA VAL A 281 -25.66 -11.24 -14.19
C VAL A 281 -24.67 -11.81 -13.17
N LYS A 282 -24.45 -13.14 -13.16
CA LYS A 282 -23.47 -13.76 -12.22
C LYS A 282 -22.05 -13.31 -12.50
N GLU A 283 -21.71 -13.16 -13.77
CA GLU A 283 -20.42 -12.63 -14.20
C GLU A 283 -20.21 -11.18 -13.74
N SER A 284 -21.24 -10.34 -13.90
CA SER A 284 -21.21 -8.94 -13.46
C SER A 284 -21.01 -8.81 -11.94
N LYS A 285 -21.70 -9.63 -11.14
CA LYS A 285 -21.54 -9.66 -9.67
C LYS A 285 -20.16 -10.16 -9.25
N ALA A 286 -19.63 -11.16 -9.96
CA ALA A 286 -18.29 -11.67 -9.74
C ALA A 286 -17.20 -10.64 -10.06
N LEU A 287 -17.36 -9.87 -11.14
CA LEU A 287 -16.47 -8.76 -11.48
C LEU A 287 -16.50 -7.67 -10.40
N LEU A 288 -17.68 -7.31 -9.89
CA LEU A 288 -17.79 -6.35 -8.79
C LEU A 288 -17.07 -6.84 -7.51
N ALA A 289 -17.18 -8.13 -7.19
CA ALA A 289 -16.44 -8.73 -6.07
C ALA A 289 -14.92 -8.69 -6.30
N LEU A 290 -14.47 -8.93 -7.53
CA LEU A 290 -13.06 -8.82 -7.91
C LEU A 290 -12.56 -7.38 -7.73
N HIS A 291 -13.33 -6.39 -8.18
CA HIS A 291 -12.98 -4.97 -8.03
C HIS A 291 -12.95 -4.52 -6.56
N THR A 292 -13.90 -4.99 -5.76
CA THR A 292 -13.93 -4.71 -4.32
C THR A 292 -12.72 -5.31 -3.60
N SER A 293 -12.33 -6.54 -3.95
CA SER A 293 -11.15 -7.18 -3.38
C SER A 293 -9.83 -6.54 -3.83
N GLN A 294 -9.75 -6.02 -5.06
CA GLN A 294 -8.62 -5.19 -5.52
C GLN A 294 -8.51 -3.90 -4.70
N ALA A 295 -9.63 -3.22 -4.45
CA ALA A 295 -9.67 -2.03 -3.60
C ALA A 295 -9.14 -2.31 -2.18
N LEU A 296 -9.46 -3.47 -1.60
CA LEU A 296 -8.92 -3.88 -0.29
C LEU A 296 -7.40 -4.05 -0.31
N ILE A 297 -6.82 -4.59 -1.38
CA ILE A 297 -5.36 -4.69 -1.51
C ILE A 297 -4.72 -3.30 -1.61
N LEU A 298 -5.28 -2.41 -2.44
CA LEU A 298 -4.76 -1.04 -2.57
C LEU A 298 -4.87 -0.28 -1.24
N ALA A 299 -5.95 -0.49 -0.48
CA ALA A 299 -6.10 0.04 0.88
C ALA A 299 -4.98 -0.45 1.81
N ASN A 300 -4.68 -1.75 1.78
CA ASN A 300 -3.57 -2.30 2.55
C ASN A 300 -2.22 -1.69 2.13
N GLN A 301 -1.96 -1.56 0.82
CA GLN A 301 -0.72 -0.98 0.30
C GLN A 301 -0.57 0.52 0.64
N ALA A 302 -1.67 1.24 0.81
CA ALA A 302 -1.67 2.65 1.23
C ALA A 302 -1.56 2.83 2.76
N ALA A 303 -1.79 1.78 3.55
CA ALA A 303 -1.87 1.84 5.01
C ALA A 303 -0.56 2.18 5.77
N PRO A 304 0.68 1.96 5.28
CA PRO A 304 1.89 2.11 6.09
C PRO A 304 2.05 3.46 6.80
N LEU A 305 1.76 4.58 6.13
CA LEU A 305 1.81 5.91 6.74
C LEU A 305 0.77 6.04 7.85
N TYR A 306 -0.48 5.71 7.55
CA TYR A 306 -1.62 5.89 8.46
C TYR A 306 -1.45 5.07 9.73
N LEU A 307 -1.05 3.80 9.60
CA LEU A 307 -0.79 2.93 10.75
C LEU A 307 0.39 3.45 11.59
N SER A 308 1.46 3.89 10.93
CA SER A 308 2.65 4.41 11.63
C SER A 308 2.34 5.71 12.38
N CYS A 309 1.56 6.61 11.77
CA CYS A 309 1.10 7.84 12.39
C CYS A 309 0.13 7.57 13.55
N ALA A 310 -0.81 6.63 13.40
CA ALA A 310 -1.79 6.29 14.44
C ALA A 310 -1.11 5.74 15.72
N TYR A 311 -0.08 4.89 15.56
CA TYR A 311 0.54 4.20 16.69
C TYR A 311 1.80 4.85 17.25
N SER A 312 2.40 5.82 16.54
CA SER A 312 3.65 6.45 16.97
C SER A 312 3.60 7.97 16.84
N HIS A 313 3.52 8.66 17.99
CA HIS A 313 3.65 10.11 18.06
C HIS A 313 5.00 10.60 17.50
N ARG A 314 6.08 9.91 17.87
CA ARG A 314 7.41 10.20 17.35
C ARG A 314 7.43 10.12 15.81
N PHE A 315 6.79 9.12 15.23
CA PHE A 315 6.68 9.00 13.77
C PHE A 315 5.89 10.16 13.16
N ARG A 316 4.75 10.55 13.75
CA ARG A 316 4.00 11.75 13.34
C ARG A 316 4.89 12.97 13.31
N ARG A 317 5.66 13.21 14.39
CA ARG A 317 6.58 14.34 14.50
C ARG A 317 7.61 14.35 13.36
N GLU A 318 8.24 13.21 13.08
CA GLU A 318 9.20 13.11 11.98
C GLU A 318 8.52 13.34 10.61
N CYS A 319 7.32 12.80 10.38
CA CYS A 319 6.55 13.10 9.16
C CYS A 319 6.23 14.60 9.03
N PHE A 320 5.77 15.24 10.11
CA PHE A 320 5.51 16.69 10.12
C PHE A 320 6.77 17.49 9.83
N GLN A 321 7.94 17.06 10.29
CA GLN A 321 9.21 17.74 9.97
C GLN A 321 9.51 17.77 8.46
N PHE A 322 9.08 16.76 7.70
CA PHE A 322 9.20 16.74 6.24
C PHE A 322 8.05 17.46 5.53
N LEU A 323 6.82 17.28 6.00
CA LEU A 323 5.62 17.80 5.35
C LEU A 323 5.47 19.31 5.54
N LEU A 324 5.78 19.80 6.74
CA LEU A 324 5.48 21.16 7.15
C LEU A 324 6.25 22.23 6.36
N PRO A 325 7.55 22.08 6.04
CA PRO A 325 8.23 23.02 5.15
C PRO A 325 7.59 23.12 3.76
N VAL A 326 7.01 22.02 3.26
CA VAL A 326 6.29 22.03 1.99
C VAL A 326 4.95 22.76 2.16
N LEU A 327 4.21 22.46 3.21
CA LEU A 327 2.92 23.11 3.49
C LEU A 327 3.05 24.62 3.75
N VAL A 328 4.09 25.06 4.45
CA VAL A 328 4.37 26.47 4.72
C VAL A 328 4.59 27.26 3.43
N LYS A 329 5.19 26.64 2.40
CA LYS A 329 5.32 27.29 1.08
C LYS A 329 3.97 27.57 0.42
N PHE A 330 2.97 26.73 0.66
CA PHE A 330 1.62 26.91 0.12
C PHE A 330 0.73 27.78 1.01
N ASN A 331 0.91 27.70 2.33
CA ASN A 331 0.21 28.52 3.30
C ASN A 331 1.18 28.97 4.42
N PRO A 332 1.70 30.21 4.34
CA PRO A 332 2.66 30.76 5.31
C PRO A 332 2.11 30.83 6.75
N GLU A 333 0.79 30.85 6.93
CA GLU A 333 0.17 30.84 8.26
C GLU A 333 0.49 29.55 9.01
N LEU A 334 0.89 28.48 8.32
CA LEU A 334 1.25 27.22 8.96
C LEU A 334 2.60 27.26 9.69
N GLU A 335 3.39 28.33 9.55
CA GLU A 335 4.69 28.47 10.24
C GLU A 335 4.54 28.47 11.76
N GLN A 336 3.39 28.93 12.28
CA GLN A 336 3.06 28.86 13.71
C GLN A 336 3.08 27.42 14.25
N TYR A 337 2.58 26.47 13.46
CA TYR A 337 2.55 25.05 13.85
C TYR A 337 3.94 24.42 13.79
N ARG A 338 4.85 24.96 12.96
CA ARG A 338 6.24 24.52 12.88
C ARG A 338 6.99 24.84 14.15
N MET A 339 6.76 26.03 14.69
CA MET A 339 7.31 26.44 15.98
C MET A 339 6.72 25.57 17.10
N ALA A 340 5.40 25.40 17.17
CA ALA A 340 4.75 24.56 18.20
C ALA A 340 5.24 23.10 18.19
N ALA A 341 5.41 22.49 17.01
CA ALA A 341 5.93 21.12 16.86
C ALA A 341 7.42 20.97 17.24
N TYR A 342 8.20 22.06 17.20
CA TYR A 342 9.59 22.06 17.62
C TYR A 342 9.74 22.01 19.15
N TYR A 343 8.88 22.73 19.87
CA TYR A 343 8.95 22.89 21.33
C TYR A 343 8.13 21.89 22.14
N THR A 344 7.31 21.05 21.49
CA THR A 344 6.64 19.94 22.17
C THR A 344 7.64 18.82 22.51
N LYS A 345 7.82 18.55 23.80
CA LYS A 345 8.57 17.41 24.32
C LYS A 345 7.60 16.36 24.88
N GLU A 346 7.85 15.11 24.51
CA GLU A 346 7.16 13.94 25.08
C GLU A 346 7.84 13.65 26.42
N ASP A 347 7.08 13.68 27.52
CA ASP A 347 7.62 13.31 28.83
C ASP A 347 7.82 11.78 28.94
N SER A 348 8.34 11.32 30.06
CA SER A 348 8.60 9.90 30.32
C SER A 348 7.34 9.03 30.39
N GLU A 349 6.15 9.62 30.55
CA GLU A 349 4.85 8.95 30.65
C GLU A 349 4.06 9.00 29.34
N GLY A 350 4.54 9.74 28.34
CA GLY A 350 3.86 9.95 27.06
C GLY A 350 2.86 11.09 27.07
N SER A 351 2.88 11.94 28.11
CA SER A 351 2.15 13.20 28.18
C SER A 351 2.95 14.34 27.52
N PHE A 352 2.24 15.32 26.95
CA PHE A 352 2.85 16.41 26.19
C PHE A 352 3.00 17.64 27.07
N ILE A 353 4.25 18.10 27.25
CA ILE A 353 4.52 19.36 27.92
C ILE A 353 5.20 20.28 26.91
N THR A 354 4.50 21.35 26.53
CA THR A 354 5.09 22.48 25.82
C THR A 354 5.84 23.32 26.87
N LYS A 355 7.13 23.05 27.07
CA LYS A 355 7.93 23.86 27.99
C LYS A 355 8.19 25.22 27.35
N VAL A 356 7.41 26.23 27.75
CA VAL A 356 7.56 27.62 27.32
C VAL A 356 8.99 28.15 27.60
N SER A 357 9.67 27.57 28.58
CA SER A 357 11.08 27.83 28.89
C SER A 357 12.06 27.56 27.74
N ASP A 358 11.67 26.77 26.75
CA ASP A 358 12.54 26.35 25.65
C ASP A 358 12.41 27.29 24.42
N PHE A 359 11.46 28.24 24.41
CA PHE A 359 11.36 29.24 23.35
C PHE A 359 12.57 30.21 23.37
N PRO A 360 13.00 30.72 22.20
CA PRO A 360 13.95 31.82 22.09
C PRO A 360 13.48 33.03 22.91
N HIS A 361 14.43 33.79 23.47
CA HIS A 361 14.14 34.88 24.39
C HIS A 361 13.15 35.94 23.84
N CYS A 362 13.15 36.13 22.52
CA CYS A 362 12.22 37.04 21.82
C CYS A 362 10.76 36.57 21.83
N LEU A 363 10.51 35.25 21.86
CA LEU A 363 9.15 34.71 22.00
C LEU A 363 8.72 34.69 23.46
N LYS A 364 9.63 34.43 24.41
CA LYS A 364 9.33 34.40 25.86
C LYS A 364 8.69 35.69 26.40
N GLN A 365 9.01 36.86 25.83
CA GLN A 365 8.47 38.13 26.30
C GLN A 365 6.97 38.31 25.99
N ASN A 366 6.44 37.65 24.95
CA ASN A 366 5.01 37.72 24.61
C ASN A 366 4.15 36.61 25.27
N TYR A 367 4.78 35.63 25.95
CA TYR A 367 4.09 34.47 26.55
C TYR A 367 4.10 34.46 28.09
N GLN A 368 4.25 35.62 28.75
CA GLN A 368 4.30 35.70 30.22
C GLN A 368 2.97 35.44 30.95
N THR A 369 1.86 35.31 30.23
CA THR A 369 0.61 34.78 30.79
C THR A 369 0.42 33.33 30.37
N PRO A 370 0.11 32.40 31.30
CA PRO A 370 -0.21 31.03 30.96
C PRO A 370 -1.45 31.04 30.07
N VAL A 371 -1.27 30.80 28.78
CA VAL A 371 -2.38 30.68 27.83
C VAL A 371 -3.04 29.33 28.11
N GLN A 372 -4.11 29.39 28.90
CA GLN A 372 -5.04 28.30 29.15
C GLN A 372 -6.18 28.30 28.13
N ASP A 373 -5.97 28.96 26.99
CA ASP A 373 -7.01 29.27 26.02
C ASP A 373 -6.79 28.45 24.74
N ASP A 374 -7.66 27.48 24.49
CA ASP A 374 -7.64 26.56 23.33
C ASP A 374 -7.85 27.28 21.98
N ASN A 375 -7.99 28.60 21.98
CA ASN A 375 -8.31 29.43 20.81
C ASN A 375 -7.22 30.43 20.39
N TRP A 376 -5.98 30.25 20.83
CA TRP A 376 -4.91 31.20 20.47
C TRP A 376 -4.52 31.16 18.98
N LYS A 377 -4.50 32.34 18.33
CA LYS A 377 -3.89 32.58 17.02
C LYS A 377 -2.76 33.62 17.16
N PRO A 378 -1.59 33.43 16.50
CA PRO A 378 -0.50 34.38 16.48
C PRO A 378 -0.91 35.69 15.84
N THR A 379 -0.40 36.80 16.36
CA THR A 379 -0.56 38.10 15.72
C THR A 379 0.42 38.26 14.56
N GLU A 380 0.12 39.16 13.64
CA GLU A 380 0.96 39.43 12.47
C GLU A 380 2.36 39.96 12.85
N ASN A 381 2.48 40.59 14.02
CA ASN A 381 3.76 40.99 14.60
C ASN A 381 4.61 39.80 15.06
N ASP A 382 4.00 38.75 15.63
CA ASP A 382 4.71 37.53 16.02
C ASP A 382 5.27 36.81 14.78
N LEU A 383 4.48 36.77 13.69
CA LEU A 383 4.90 36.19 12.42
C LEU A 383 6.03 36.97 11.75
N ASN A 384 6.00 38.31 11.82
CA ASN A 384 7.06 39.17 11.26
C ASN A 384 8.37 39.06 12.04
N LEU A 385 8.32 38.92 13.37
CA LEU A 385 9.51 38.66 14.18
C LEU A 385 10.18 37.34 13.79
N ILE A 386 9.37 36.29 13.58
CA ILE A 386 9.87 34.96 13.19
C ILE A 386 10.50 34.99 11.79
N ARG A 387 9.88 35.67 10.81
CA ARG A 387 10.43 35.85 9.46
C ARG A 387 11.78 36.57 9.48
N SER A 388 11.93 37.60 10.31
CA SER A 388 13.20 38.34 10.44
C SER A 388 14.32 37.53 11.09
N SER A 389 13.98 36.51 11.90
CA SER A 389 14.95 35.64 12.58
C SER A 389 15.43 34.44 11.75
N THR A 390 14.80 34.19 10.60
CA THR A 390 15.09 33.03 9.73
C THR A 390 15.75 33.42 8.39
N SER A 391 15.98 34.71 8.14
CA SER A 391 16.85 35.18 7.06
C SER A 391 18.32 35.09 7.47
N VAL A 392 18.92 33.91 7.30
CA VAL A 392 20.37 33.69 7.19
C VAL A 392 20.63 32.88 5.93
#